data_AF-A0A0G1SE71-F1
#
_entry.id   AF-A0A0G1SE71-F1
#
_cell.length_a   1.000
_cell.length_b   1.000
_cell.length_c   1.000
_cell.angle_alpha   90.00
_cell.angle_beta   90.00
_cell.angle_gamma   90.00
#
_symmetry.space_group_name_H-M   'P 1'
#
loop_
_entity.id
_entity.type
_entity.pdbx_description
1 polymer ?
#
loop_
_entity_poly.entity_id
_entity_poly.type
_entity_poly.pdbx_seq_one_letter_code
_entity_poly.pdbx_strand_id
1 'polypeptide(L)'
;MRFHHHAYAFPILLGVLTVALVLLVWQTVSPSVQEGYPVLTETREPVTAAEYEQSLQGVMDGFMMNYAIQSNQGDRRAYAGEVLQELLNLRVPAEKKDLHLQIAFGLNNLCQEDEEMCVSGFDQLFEIFAANPWIDSTFK
;
A
#
# COMPACT_ATOMS: atom_id res chain seq x y z
N MET A 1 -14.73 -67.67 25.76
CA MET A 1 -15.19 -66.41 26.39
C MET A 1 -14.92 -65.27 25.42
N ARG A 2 -15.96 -64.48 25.13
CA ARG A 2 -15.99 -63.37 24.17
C ARG A 2 -15.13 -62.19 24.63
N PHE A 3 -14.29 -61.64 23.74
CA PHE A 3 -13.88 -60.24 23.78
C PHE A 3 -13.96 -59.67 22.36
N HIS A 4 -15.10 -59.07 22.03
CA HIS A 4 -15.27 -58.13 20.91
C HIS A 4 -15.63 -56.79 21.56
N HIS A 5 -14.64 -55.98 21.91
CA HIS A 5 -14.87 -54.74 22.68
C HIS A 5 -14.24 -53.47 22.10
N HIS A 6 -13.67 -53.53 20.89
CA HIS A 6 -12.98 -52.37 20.29
C HIS A 6 -13.46 -51.97 18.88
N ALA A 7 -14.47 -52.62 18.31
CA ALA A 7 -15.02 -52.23 17.01
C ALA A 7 -15.91 -50.97 17.06
N TYR A 8 -16.46 -50.64 18.23
CA TYR A 8 -17.38 -49.49 18.40
C TYR A 8 -16.66 -48.18 18.79
N ALA A 9 -15.38 -48.22 19.17
CA ALA A 9 -14.65 -47.02 19.58
C ALA A 9 -14.29 -46.10 18.40
N PHE A 10 -13.96 -46.69 17.25
CA PHE A 10 -13.58 -45.97 16.04
C PHE A 10 -14.68 -45.04 15.49
N PRO A 11 -15.94 -45.48 15.27
CA PRO A 11 -16.98 -44.59 14.74
C PRO A 11 -17.39 -43.49 15.74
N ILE A 12 -17.32 -43.77 17.05
CA ILE A 12 -17.64 -42.78 18.08
C ILE A 12 -16.58 -41.68 18.11
N LEU A 13 -15.30 -42.06 18.06
CA LEU A 13 -14.19 -41.13 18.07
C LEU A 13 -14.18 -40.26 16.79
N LEU A 14 -14.51 -40.85 15.64
CA LEU A 14 -14.72 -40.11 14.39
C LEU A 14 -15.87 -39.11 14.51
N GLY A 15 -17.02 -39.51 15.07
CA GLY A 15 -18.17 -38.64 15.28
C GLY A 15 -17.84 -37.44 16.17
N VAL A 16 -17.16 -37.67 17.30
CA VAL A 16 -16.71 -36.59 18.20
C VAL A 16 -15.77 -35.63 17.50
N LEU A 17 -14.80 -36.15 16.73
CA LEU A 17 -13.84 -35.31 16.01
C LEU A 17 -14.52 -34.46 14.93
N THR A 18 -15.53 -35.02 14.25
CA THR A 18 -16.29 -34.33 13.22
C THR A 18 -17.12 -33.19 13.82
N VAL A 19 -17.78 -33.43 14.95
CA VAL A 19 -18.55 -32.39 15.67
C VAL A 19 -17.62 -31.29 16.18
N ALA A 20 -16.46 -31.66 16.74
CA ALA A 20 -15.46 -30.70 17.19
C ALA A 20 -14.94 -29.81 16.04
N LEU A 21 -14.69 -30.42 14.86
CA LEU A 21 -14.25 -29.69 13.67
C LEU A 21 -15.33 -28.70 13.19
N VAL A 22 -16.59 -29.12 13.14
CA VAL A 22 -17.71 -28.25 12.73
C VAL A 22 -17.87 -27.07 13.69
N LEU A 23 -17.74 -27.29 15.00
CA LEU A 23 -17.78 -26.21 16.00
C LEU A 23 -16.61 -25.23 15.83
N LEU A 24 -15.41 -25.72 15.53
CA LEU A 24 -14.23 -24.88 15.32
C LEU A 24 -14.40 -24.03 14.05
N VAL A 25 -14.84 -24.65 12.94
CA VAL A 25 -15.14 -23.92 11.70
C VAL A 25 -16.24 -22.89 11.94
N TRP A 26 -17.31 -23.26 12.66
CA TRP A 26 -18.37 -22.32 13.03
C TRP A 26 -17.82 -21.15 13.84
N GLN A 27 -16.90 -21.37 14.78
CA GLN A 27 -16.29 -20.30 15.56
C GLN A 27 -15.40 -19.39 14.70
N THR A 28 -14.69 -19.94 13.70
CA THR A 28 -13.85 -19.15 12.78
C THR A 28 -14.64 -18.41 11.70
N VAL A 29 -15.78 -18.95 11.29
CA VAL A 29 -16.60 -18.44 10.18
C VAL A 29 -17.78 -17.62 10.70
N SER A 30 -18.20 -17.78 11.96
CA SER A 30 -19.12 -16.84 12.59
C SER A 30 -18.47 -15.47 12.48
N PRO A 31 -19.05 -14.55 11.71
CA PRO A 31 -18.56 -13.18 11.71
C PRO A 31 -18.69 -12.74 13.16
N SER A 32 -17.56 -12.43 13.79
CA SER A 32 -17.63 -11.43 14.84
C SER A 32 -18.47 -10.32 14.24
N VAL A 33 -19.59 -10.01 14.89
CA VAL A 33 -20.37 -8.82 14.58
C VAL A 33 -19.37 -7.69 14.83
N GLN A 34 -18.62 -7.34 13.78
CA GLN A 34 -17.80 -6.17 13.73
C GLN A 34 -18.83 -5.07 13.89
N GLU A 35 -18.88 -4.52 15.10
CA GLU A 35 -19.52 -3.26 15.38
C GLU A 35 -19.23 -2.35 14.20
N GLY A 36 -20.31 -1.87 13.59
CA GLY A 36 -20.29 -1.34 12.23
C GLY A 36 -19.09 -0.44 12.01
N TYR A 37 -18.26 -0.78 11.03
CA TYR A 37 -17.47 0.24 10.37
C TYR A 37 -18.47 1.33 10.00
N PRO A 38 -18.34 2.57 10.51
CA PRO A 38 -19.11 3.65 9.94
C PRO A 38 -18.77 3.62 8.46
N VAL A 39 -19.74 3.29 7.62
CA VAL A 39 -19.68 3.66 6.22
C VAL A 39 -19.60 5.17 6.29
N LEU A 40 -18.37 5.70 6.26
CA LEU A 40 -18.07 7.10 6.14
C LEU A 40 -18.66 7.51 4.79
N THR A 41 -19.97 7.76 4.80
CA THR A 41 -20.63 8.58 3.81
C THR A 41 -20.32 10.04 4.20
N GLU A 42 -19.05 10.33 4.50
CA GLU A 42 -18.57 11.66 4.23
C GLU A 42 -18.58 11.71 2.70
N THR A 43 -19.57 12.40 2.13
CA THR A 43 -19.33 13.19 0.93
C THR A 43 -18.17 14.12 1.24
N ARG A 44 -16.94 13.57 1.22
CA ARG A 44 -15.71 14.34 1.33
C ARG A 44 -15.72 15.25 0.12
N GLU A 45 -15.68 16.55 0.38
CA GLU A 45 -15.63 17.52 -0.68
C GLU A 45 -14.49 17.17 -1.65
N PRO A 46 -14.75 17.26 -2.96
CA PRO A 46 -13.71 17.03 -3.96
C PRO A 46 -12.56 18.01 -3.70
N VAL A 47 -11.34 17.48 -3.61
CA VAL A 47 -10.14 18.29 -3.43
C VAL A 47 -9.91 19.13 -4.67
N THR A 48 -9.61 20.40 -4.49
CA THR A 48 -9.31 21.31 -5.60
C THR A 48 -7.91 21.05 -6.16
N ALA A 49 -7.65 21.48 -7.40
CA ALA A 49 -6.32 21.38 -7.99
C ALA A 49 -5.26 22.10 -7.15
N ALA A 50 -5.56 23.30 -6.62
CA ALA A 50 -4.62 24.08 -5.82
C ALA A 50 -4.24 23.38 -4.49
N GLU A 51 -5.21 22.79 -3.79
CA GLU A 51 -4.95 22.03 -2.55
C GLU A 51 -4.10 20.79 -2.82
N TYR A 52 -4.35 20.10 -3.94
CA TYR A 52 -3.53 18.98 -4.36
C TYR A 52 -2.11 19.41 -4.71
N GLU A 53 -1.94 20.48 -5.49
CA GLU A 53 -0.62 20.99 -5.89
C GLU A 53 0.21 21.40 -4.66
N GLN A 54 -0.41 22.07 -3.69
CA GLN A 54 0.25 22.43 -2.43
C GLN A 54 0.64 21.18 -1.62
N SER A 55 -0.23 20.18 -1.55
CA SER A 55 0.04 18.93 -0.82
C SER A 55 1.14 18.11 -1.50
N LEU A 56 1.10 18.03 -2.84
CA LEU A 56 2.11 17.35 -3.64
C LEU A 56 3.47 18.02 -3.49
N GLN A 57 3.51 19.35 -3.56
CA GLN A 57 4.74 20.10 -3.32
C GLN A 57 5.27 19.80 -1.91
N GLY A 58 4.41 19.77 -0.89
CA GLY A 58 4.84 19.42 0.48
C GLY A 58 5.50 18.04 0.60
N VAL A 59 5.09 17.07 -0.21
CA VAL A 59 5.67 15.71 -0.24
C VAL A 59 6.93 15.64 -1.10
N MET A 60 6.97 16.36 -2.23
CA MET A 60 8.02 16.22 -3.24
C MET A 60 9.13 17.27 -3.13
N ASP A 61 8.95 18.33 -2.34
CA ASP A 61 9.93 19.42 -2.24
C ASP A 61 11.27 18.94 -1.70
N GLY A 62 12.34 19.18 -2.45
CA GLY A 62 13.68 18.72 -2.12
C GLY A 62 13.88 17.20 -2.25
N PHE A 63 12.93 16.46 -2.81
CA PHE A 63 13.04 15.02 -3.00
C PHE A 63 14.31 14.64 -3.75
N MET A 64 14.62 15.29 -4.88
CA MET A 64 15.78 14.92 -5.70
C MET A 64 17.10 15.12 -4.96
N MET A 65 17.21 16.22 -4.21
CA MET A 65 18.37 16.50 -3.37
C MET A 65 18.49 15.46 -2.25
N ASN A 66 17.40 15.23 -1.52
CA ASN A 66 17.35 14.30 -0.39
C ASN A 66 17.60 12.85 -0.82
N TYR A 67 17.11 12.45 -1.98
CA TYR A 67 17.38 11.15 -2.58
C TYR A 67 18.86 11.01 -2.96
N ALA A 68 19.45 12.04 -3.57
CA ALA A 68 20.86 12.01 -3.99
C ALA A 68 21.85 11.94 -2.81
N ILE A 69 21.56 12.60 -1.68
CA ILE A 69 22.45 12.62 -0.51
C ILE A 69 22.40 11.34 0.33
N GLN A 70 21.45 10.44 0.10
CA GLN A 70 21.39 9.17 0.83
C GLN A 70 22.66 8.34 0.59
N SER A 71 23.14 7.73 1.67
CA SER A 71 24.49 7.15 1.77
C SER A 71 24.68 5.89 0.93
N ASN A 72 23.63 5.07 0.78
CA ASN A 72 23.69 3.80 0.05
C ASN A 72 22.39 3.54 -0.73
N GLN A 73 22.41 2.57 -1.65
CA GLN A 73 21.24 2.25 -2.48
C GLN A 73 20.04 1.70 -1.68
N GLY A 74 20.27 1.03 -0.55
CA GLY A 74 19.19 0.59 0.33
C GLY A 74 18.45 1.77 0.96
N ASP A 75 19.19 2.74 1.49
CA ASP A 75 18.63 3.97 2.08
C ASP A 75 17.87 4.79 1.03
N ARG A 76 18.40 4.87 -0.21
CA ARG A 76 17.70 5.50 -1.34
C ARG A 76 16.35 4.85 -1.64
N ARG A 77 16.32 3.52 -1.68
CA ARG A 77 15.08 2.75 -1.90
C ARG A 77 14.09 2.94 -0.76
N ALA A 78 14.56 2.90 0.48
CA ALA A 78 13.73 3.15 1.66
C ALA A 78 13.12 4.55 1.62
N TYR A 79 13.94 5.57 1.35
CA TYR A 79 13.49 6.96 1.24
C TYR A 79 12.47 7.15 0.10
N ALA A 80 12.72 6.59 -1.09
CA ALA A 80 11.75 6.62 -2.18
C ALA A 80 10.43 5.91 -1.81
N GLY A 81 10.51 4.82 -1.05
CA GLY A 81 9.35 4.10 -0.53
C GLY A 81 8.53 4.91 0.48
N GLU A 82 9.20 5.63 1.38
CA GLU A 82 8.55 6.55 2.34
C GLU A 82 7.81 7.67 1.60
N VAL A 83 8.47 8.33 0.63
CA VAL A 83 7.84 9.39 -0.18
C VAL A 83 6.70 8.84 -1.03
N LEU A 84 6.85 7.64 -1.60
CA LEU A 84 5.76 6.98 -2.32
C LEU A 84 4.55 6.71 -1.42
N GLN A 85 4.78 6.27 -0.18
CA GLN A 85 3.70 6.04 0.78
C GLN A 85 2.99 7.34 1.14
N GLU A 86 3.72 8.43 1.36
CA GLU A 86 3.15 9.76 1.61
C GLU A 86 2.35 10.25 0.40
N LEU A 87 2.89 10.09 -0.81
CA LEU A 87 2.21 10.43 -2.06
C LEU A 87 0.87 9.69 -2.18
N LEU A 88 0.86 8.36 -1.96
CA LEU A 88 -0.35 7.54 -2.09
C LEU A 88 -1.45 7.86 -1.06
N ASN A 89 -1.11 8.57 0.02
CA ASN A 89 -2.08 9.06 1.00
C ASN A 89 -2.76 10.37 0.57
N LEU A 90 -2.27 11.02 -0.49
CA LEU A 90 -2.87 12.25 -0.99
C LEU A 90 -4.20 11.97 -1.70
N ARG A 91 -5.14 12.90 -1.51
CA ARG A 91 -6.37 12.93 -2.30
C ARG A 91 -6.11 13.63 -3.63
N VAL A 92 -6.54 13.01 -4.71
CA VAL A 92 -6.19 13.45 -6.07
C VAL A 92 -7.45 13.89 -6.84
N PRO A 93 -7.51 15.12 -7.36
CA PRO A 93 -8.57 15.52 -8.28
C PRO A 93 -8.44 14.79 -9.61
N ALA A 94 -9.57 14.54 -10.28
CA ALA A 94 -9.60 13.80 -11.54
C ALA A 94 -8.65 14.38 -12.60
N GLU A 95 -8.54 15.71 -12.66
CA GLU A 95 -7.70 16.46 -13.60
C GLU A 95 -6.19 16.24 -13.40
N LYS A 96 -5.75 15.83 -12.20
CA LYS A 96 -4.33 15.63 -11.86
C LYS A 96 -3.96 14.16 -11.66
N LYS A 97 -4.91 13.24 -11.89
CA LYS A 97 -4.71 11.80 -11.73
C LYS A 97 -3.50 11.28 -12.52
N ASP A 98 -3.37 11.69 -13.77
CA ASP A 98 -2.31 11.17 -14.64
C ASP A 98 -0.93 11.65 -14.20
N LEU A 99 -0.80 12.91 -13.77
CA LEU A 99 0.44 13.43 -13.19
C LEU A 99 0.79 12.67 -11.90
N HIS A 100 -0.18 12.48 -11.02
CA HIS A 100 0.01 11.75 -9.77
C HIS A 100 0.51 10.32 -10.00
N LEU A 101 -0.11 9.60 -10.95
CA LEU A 101 0.27 8.23 -11.27
C LEU A 101 1.66 8.17 -11.90
N GLN A 102 2.01 9.10 -12.79
CA GLN A 102 3.36 9.16 -13.37
C GLN A 102 4.43 9.33 -12.30
N ILE A 103 4.20 10.21 -11.31
CA ILE A 103 5.11 10.39 -10.18
C ILE A 103 5.17 9.10 -9.34
N ALA A 104 4.02 8.48 -9.04
CA ALA A 104 3.97 7.24 -8.28
C ALA A 104 4.72 6.10 -8.97
N PHE A 105 4.61 5.98 -10.30
CA PHE A 105 5.38 5.00 -11.07
C PHE A 105 6.88 5.27 -11.04
N GLY A 106 7.29 6.52 -11.21
CA GLY A 106 8.69 6.91 -11.11
C GLY A 106 9.28 6.55 -9.73
N LEU A 107 8.58 6.88 -8.66
CA LEU A 107 8.98 6.52 -7.29
C LEU A 107 9.01 5.00 -7.06
N ASN A 108 8.01 4.27 -7.56
CA ASN A 108 7.97 2.81 -7.45
C ASN A 108 9.13 2.14 -8.19
N ASN A 109 9.56 2.70 -9.32
CA ASN A 109 10.72 2.25 -10.06
C ASN A 109 12.02 2.47 -9.26
N LEU A 110 12.13 3.59 -8.54
CA LEU A 110 13.25 3.84 -7.62
C LEU A 110 13.31 2.86 -6.44
N CYS A 111 12.20 2.21 -6.09
CA CYS A 111 12.14 1.20 -5.03
C CYS A 111 12.62 -0.20 -5.49
N GLN A 112 12.74 -0.43 -6.80
CA GLN A 112 13.13 -1.74 -7.34
C GLN A 112 14.60 -2.03 -7.08
N GLU A 113 14.97 -3.30 -6.96
CA GLU A 113 16.39 -3.71 -6.90
C GLU A 113 17.09 -3.63 -8.25
N ASP A 114 16.31 -3.58 -9.33
CA ASP A 114 16.79 -3.49 -10.70
C ASP A 114 17.34 -2.07 -10.99
N GLU A 115 18.61 -2.01 -11.35
CA GLU A 115 19.32 -0.76 -11.62
C GLU A 115 18.77 -0.04 -12.87
N GLU A 116 18.33 -0.78 -13.89
CA GLU A 116 17.74 -0.19 -15.10
C GLU A 116 16.39 0.46 -14.79
N MET A 117 15.58 -0.20 -13.95
CA MET A 117 14.33 0.36 -13.45
C MET A 117 14.59 1.59 -12.59
N CYS A 118 15.61 1.58 -11.74
CA CYS A 118 15.98 2.72 -10.91
C CYS A 118 16.39 3.94 -11.76
N VAL A 119 17.25 3.76 -12.77
CA VAL A 119 17.64 4.84 -13.70
C VAL A 119 16.42 5.37 -14.44
N SER A 120 15.59 4.48 -14.99
CA SER A 120 14.35 4.84 -15.68
C SER A 120 13.39 5.64 -14.78
N GLY A 121 13.23 5.24 -13.53
CA GLY A 121 12.41 5.95 -12.55
C GLY A 121 12.95 7.34 -12.23
N PHE A 122 14.27 7.48 -12.10
CA PHE A 122 14.92 8.76 -11.85
C PHE A 122 14.75 9.71 -13.04
N ASP A 123 15.02 9.24 -14.25
CA ASP A 123 14.88 10.03 -15.48
C ASP A 123 13.43 10.48 -15.68
N GLN A 124 12.47 9.57 -15.45
CA GLN A 124 11.05 9.90 -15.52
C GLN A 124 10.66 11.00 -14.53
N LEU A 125 11.09 10.90 -13.27
CA LEU A 125 10.81 11.94 -12.26
C LEU A 125 11.49 13.27 -12.61
N PHE A 126 12.72 13.22 -13.10
CA PHE A 126 13.45 14.40 -13.54
C PHE A 126 12.71 15.13 -14.67
N GLU A 127 12.24 14.41 -15.69
CA GLU A 127 11.46 15.00 -16.79
C GLU A 127 10.14 15.61 -16.29
N ILE A 128 9.44 14.94 -15.37
CA ILE A 128 8.19 15.45 -14.79
C ILE A 128 8.44 16.75 -14.02
N PHE A 129 9.51 16.82 -13.21
CA PHE A 129 9.84 18.02 -12.42
C PHE A 129 10.35 19.15 -13.30
N ALA A 130 11.12 18.85 -14.34
CA ALA A 130 11.53 19.84 -15.34
C ALA A 130 10.32 20.43 -16.08
N ALA A 131 9.31 19.63 -16.39
CA ALA A 131 8.06 20.09 -16.99
C ALA A 131 7.14 20.82 -16.00
N ASN A 132 7.30 20.58 -14.69
CA ASN A 132 6.48 21.14 -13.62
C ASN A 132 7.35 21.68 -12.46
N PRO A 133 8.07 22.80 -12.65
CA PRO A 133 9.03 23.33 -11.66
C PRO A 133 8.40 23.75 -10.33
N TRP A 134 7.08 23.83 -10.25
CA TRP A 134 6.37 24.12 -9.02
C TRP A 134 6.38 22.94 -8.03
N ILE A 135 6.62 21.71 -8.50
CA ILE A 135 6.60 20.49 -7.68
C ILE A 135 7.79 20.41 -6.73
N ASP A 136 8.99 20.76 -7.20
CA ASP A 136 10.23 20.71 -6.43
C ASP A 136 10.97 22.04 -6.58
N SER A 137 11.26 22.72 -5.46
CA SER A 137 11.99 23.98 -5.45
C SER A 137 13.41 23.88 -6.03
N THR A 138 13.97 22.67 -6.10
CA THR A 138 15.29 22.41 -6.69
C THR A 138 15.36 22.73 -8.19
N PHE A 139 14.21 22.86 -8.87
CA PHE A 139 14.09 23.14 -10.31
C PHE A 139 13.67 24.58 -10.64
N LYS A 140 13.56 25.46 -9.64
CA LYS A 140 13.26 26.89 -9.82
C LYS A 140 14.53 27.71 -9.98
#